data_AF-A0A6A3MAK4-F1
#
_entry.id   AF-A0A6A3MAK4-F1
#
_cell.length_a   1.000
_cell.length_b   1.000
_cell.length_c   1.000
_cell.angle_alpha   90.00
_cell.angle_beta   90.00
_cell.angle_gamma   90.00
#
_symmetry.space_group_name_H-M   'P 1'
#
loop_
_entity.id
_entity.type
_entity.pdbx_description
1 polymer ?
#
loop_
_entity_poly.entity_id
_entity_poly.type
_entity_poly.pdbx_seq_one_letter_code
_entity_poly.pdbx_strand_id
1 'polypeptide(L)'
;MTNHVVEHERLLKKTNQELLIDDNGEGSEQYQEVWAILADKGYPGPATMLRVVHPKKKPRNGELTAEEYARNARVSSDRVLVENLFGRVCLLWEIMHSTFK
;
A
#
# COMPACT_ATOMS: atom_id res chain seq x y z
N MET A 1 -11.91 16.79 6.67
CA MET A 1 -10.87 15.74 6.81
C MET A 1 -9.54 16.44 6.82
N THR A 2 -8.89 16.52 7.98
CA THR A 2 -7.55 17.10 8.09
C THR A 2 -6.60 16.22 7.27
N ASN A 3 -5.96 16.82 6.27
CA ASN A 3 -5.09 16.10 5.36
C ASN A 3 -3.78 15.81 6.11
N HIS A 4 -3.63 14.62 6.70
CA HIS A 4 -2.45 14.21 7.47
C HIS A 4 -1.22 13.90 6.59
N VAL A 5 -1.20 14.40 5.35
CA VAL A 5 -0.11 14.16 4.38
C VAL A 5 1.25 14.52 4.95
N VAL A 6 1.37 15.64 5.67
CA VAL A 6 2.65 16.05 6.30
C VAL A 6 3.18 14.98 7.25
N GLU A 7 2.30 14.34 8.02
CA GLU A 7 2.71 13.28 8.95
C GLU A 7 3.07 11.99 8.19
N HIS A 8 2.34 11.67 7.13
CA HIS A 8 2.70 10.55 6.25
C HIS A 8 4.05 10.78 5.56
N GLU A 9 4.34 11.98 5.04
CA GLU A 9 5.64 12.33 4.47
C GLU A 9 6.76 12.14 5.48
N ARG A 10 6.54 12.61 6.72
CA ARG A 10 7.50 12.46 7.81
C ARG A 10 7.78 10.98 8.12
N LEU A 11 6.74 10.14 8.16
CA LEU A 11 6.86 8.71 8.45
C LEU A 11 7.48 7.90 7.31
N LEU A 12 7.30 8.34 6.06
CA LEU A 12 7.83 7.66 4.87
C LEU A 12 9.27 8.06 4.54
N LYS A 13 9.77 9.15 5.12
CA LYS A 13 11.12 9.64 4.84
C LYS A 13 12.17 8.60 5.24
N LYS A 14 12.99 8.21 4.28
CA LYS A 14 14.11 7.30 4.49
C LYS A 14 15.14 7.94 5.41
N THR A 15 15.68 7.15 6.30
CA THR A 15 16.90 7.47 7.05
C THR A 15 18.13 7.41 6.14
N ASN A 16 19.26 7.97 6.59
CA ASN A 16 20.51 7.92 5.84
C ASN A 16 20.99 6.49 5.53
N GLN A 17 20.67 5.52 6.40
CA GLN A 17 20.99 4.11 6.17
C GLN A 17 20.07 3.48 5.12
N GLU A 18 18.78 3.82 5.15
CA GLU A 18 17.79 3.33 4.19
C GLU A 18 18.00 3.90 2.79
N LEU A 19 18.60 5.09 2.66
CA LEU A 19 19.03 5.63 1.37
C LEU A 19 20.11 4.77 0.67
N LEU A 20 20.81 3.91 1.42
CA LEU A 20 21.78 2.96 0.86
C LEU A 20 21.11 1.68 0.35
N ILE A 21 19.83 1.46 0.67
CA ILE A 21 19.06 0.32 0.21
C ILE A 21 18.50 0.64 -1.17
N ASP A 22 18.78 -0.24 -2.12
CA ASP A 22 18.30 -0.07 -3.49
C ASP A 22 16.78 -0.26 -3.57
N ASP A 23 16.10 0.75 -4.08
CA ASP A 23 14.64 0.82 -4.19
C ASP A 23 14.24 0.75 -5.65
N ASN A 24 13.95 -0.47 -6.09
CA ASN A 24 13.52 -0.76 -7.45
C ASN A 24 11.99 -0.71 -7.62
N GLY A 25 11.26 -0.13 -6.66
CA GLY A 25 9.81 -0.07 -6.68
C GLY A 25 9.26 1.00 -7.63
N GLU A 26 7.99 0.88 -8.03
CA GLU A 26 7.31 1.86 -8.89
C GLU A 26 7.47 3.30 -8.35
N GLY A 27 7.95 4.23 -9.19
CA GLY A 27 8.14 5.64 -8.82
C GLY A 27 9.42 5.97 -8.03
N SER A 28 10.36 5.03 -7.86
CA SER A 28 11.58 5.26 -7.07
C SER A 28 12.44 6.42 -7.58
N GLU A 29 12.57 6.58 -8.89
CA GLU A 29 13.36 7.66 -9.50
C GLU A 29 12.87 9.07 -9.12
N GLN A 30 11.55 9.23 -8.99
CA GLN A 30 10.89 10.51 -8.69
C GLN A 30 10.81 10.80 -7.19
N TYR A 31 10.92 9.75 -6.37
CA TYR A 31 10.65 9.77 -4.94
C TYR A 31 11.75 9.03 -4.17
N GLN A 32 13.00 9.43 -4.41
CA GLN A 32 14.18 8.70 -3.91
C GLN A 32 14.31 8.72 -2.39
N GLU A 33 13.90 9.82 -1.76
CA GLU A 33 14.02 10.05 -0.31
C GLU A 33 12.89 9.45 0.54
N VAL A 34 11.88 8.83 -0.09
CA VAL A 34 10.70 8.32 0.62
C VAL A 34 10.38 6.88 0.21
N TRP A 35 9.93 6.09 1.19
CA TRP A 35 9.37 4.78 0.92
C TRP A 35 8.01 4.87 0.21
N ALA A 36 7.69 3.87 -0.60
CA ALA A 36 6.39 3.74 -1.24
C ALA A 36 5.32 3.25 -0.25
N ILE A 37 4.10 3.77 -0.38
CA ILE A 37 2.92 3.18 0.27
C ILE A 37 2.32 2.13 -0.67
N LEU A 38 2.23 0.89 -0.21
CA LEU A 38 1.43 -0.15 -0.87
C LEU A 38 -0.02 -0.03 -0.41
N ALA A 39 -0.88 0.51 -1.27
CA ALA A 39 -2.27 0.77 -0.93
C ALA A 39 -3.21 -0.34 -1.43
N ASP A 40 -4.36 -0.45 -0.76
CA ASP A 40 -5.44 -1.30 -1.27
C ASP A 40 -5.97 -0.75 -2.59
N LYS A 41 -6.46 -1.64 -3.45
CA LYS A 41 -7.11 -1.27 -4.71
C LYS A 41 -8.21 -0.24 -4.48
N GLY A 42 -9.00 -0.34 -3.41
CA GLY A 42 -10.11 0.56 -3.11
C GLY A 42 -9.70 1.92 -2.51
N TYR A 43 -8.47 2.06 -2.02
CA TYR A 43 -8.03 3.22 -1.26
C TYR A 43 -7.93 4.47 -2.16
N PRO A 44 -8.68 5.55 -1.87
CA PRO A 44 -8.67 6.78 -2.67
C PRO A 44 -7.69 7.82 -2.12
N GLY A 45 -6.74 7.43 -1.27
CA GLY A 45 -5.89 8.35 -0.54
C GLY A 45 -4.99 9.21 -1.44
N PRO A 46 -4.02 9.93 -0.85
CA PRO A 46 -3.33 11.05 -1.48
C PRO A 46 -2.28 10.60 -2.51
N ALA A 47 -2.64 9.72 -3.44
CA ALA A 47 -1.81 9.17 -4.50
C ALA A 47 -1.18 10.26 -5.40
N THR A 48 -1.77 11.46 -5.41
CA THR A 48 -1.26 12.63 -6.13
C THR A 48 -0.24 13.44 -5.32
N MET A 49 -0.14 13.21 -4.01
CA MET A 49 0.76 13.94 -3.10
C MET A 49 1.87 13.06 -2.55
N LEU A 50 1.65 11.73 -2.45
CA LEU A 50 2.61 10.75 -1.95
C LEU A 50 2.92 9.70 -3.01
N ARG A 51 4.06 9.02 -2.88
CA ARG A 51 4.38 7.83 -3.67
C ARG A 51 3.52 6.65 -3.22
N VAL A 52 2.37 6.46 -3.89
CA VAL A 52 1.44 5.38 -3.56
C VAL A 52 1.29 4.41 -4.74
N VAL A 53 1.62 3.14 -4.50
CA VAL A 53 1.50 2.06 -5.47
C VAL A 53 0.16 1.37 -5.25
N HIS A 54 -0.72 1.47 -6.26
CA HIS A 54 -2.03 0.83 -6.26
C HIS A 54 -2.07 -0.30 -7.29
N PRO A 55 -2.71 -1.44 -6.96
CA PRO A 55 -3.17 -2.37 -7.97
C PRO A 55 -4.10 -1.64 -8.96
N LYS A 56 -3.86 -1.83 -10.26
CA LYS A 56 -4.68 -1.22 -11.30
C LYS A 56 -6.13 -1.70 -11.18
N LYS A 57 -7.06 -0.76 -11.14
CA LYS A 57 -8.49 -1.04 -11.24
C LYS A 57 -8.87 -1.48 -12.64
N LYS A 58 -9.76 -2.46 -12.72
CA LYS A 58 -10.40 -2.84 -13.96
C LYS A 58 -11.20 -1.63 -14.47
N PRO A 59 -11.02 -1.19 -15.73
CA PRO A 59 -11.79 -0.07 -16.26
C PRO A 59 -13.27 -0.44 -16.41
N ARG A 60 -14.15 0.58 -16.41
CA ARG A 60 -15.58 0.36 -16.65
C ARG A 60 -15.75 -0.19 -18.06
N ASN A 61 -16.30 -1.40 -18.18
CA ASN A 61 -16.51 -2.13 -19.45
C ASN A 61 -15.24 -2.56 -20.19
N GLY A 62 -14.11 -2.75 -19.51
CA GLY A 62 -12.90 -3.30 -20.12
C GLY A 62 -12.20 -4.29 -19.21
N GLU A 63 -11.19 -4.99 -19.73
CA GLU A 63 -10.34 -5.92 -18.98
C GLU A 63 -8.97 -5.31 -18.72
N LEU A 64 -8.30 -5.83 -17.69
CA LEU A 64 -6.87 -5.59 -17.52
C LEU A 64 -6.10 -6.43 -18.55
N THR A 65 -4.98 -5.90 -19.03
CA THR A 65 -4.06 -6.68 -19.86
C THR A 65 -3.37 -7.78 -19.04
N ALA A 66 -2.79 -8.78 -19.70
CA ALA A 66 -2.03 -9.84 -19.02
C ALA A 66 -0.87 -9.25 -18.17
N GLU A 67 -0.20 -8.23 -18.68
CA GLU A 67 0.88 -7.52 -17.98
C GLU A 67 0.37 -6.78 -16.74
N GLU A 68 -0.80 -6.17 -16.82
CA GLU A 68 -1.43 -5.49 -15.69
C GLU A 68 -1.87 -6.46 -14.60
N TYR A 69 -2.38 -7.63 -14.99
CA TYR A 69 -2.66 -8.72 -14.04
C TYR A 69 -1.38 -9.20 -13.35
N ALA A 70 -0.31 -9.41 -14.11
CA ALA A 70 0.97 -9.82 -13.54
C ALA A 70 1.55 -8.76 -12.59
N ARG A 71 1.45 -7.47 -12.94
CA ARG A 71 1.87 -6.35 -12.06
C ARG A 71 1.05 -6.32 -10.79
N ASN A 72 -0.28 -6.40 -10.90
CA ASN A 72 -1.18 -6.42 -9.76
C ASN A 72 -0.89 -7.60 -8.83
N ALA A 73 -0.60 -8.78 -9.38
CA ALA A 73 -0.25 -9.96 -8.58
C ALA A 73 1.04 -9.74 -7.76
N ARG A 74 2.06 -9.09 -8.33
CA ARG A 74 3.29 -8.73 -7.59
C ARG A 74 2.99 -7.76 -6.46
N VAL A 75 2.28 -6.67 -6.75
CA VAL A 75 1.90 -5.67 -5.73
C VAL A 75 1.05 -6.30 -4.62
N SER A 76 0.09 -7.15 -4.97
CA SER A 76 -0.72 -7.89 -3.99
C SER A 76 0.11 -8.87 -3.16
N SER A 77 1.09 -9.55 -3.78
CA SER A 77 2.00 -10.46 -3.08
C SER A 77 2.82 -9.72 -2.03
N ASP A 78 3.38 -8.56 -2.35
CA ASP A 78 4.15 -7.76 -1.39
C ASP A 78 3.29 -7.29 -0.21
N ARG A 79 1.99 -7.10 -0.45
CA ARG A 79 1.02 -6.65 0.56
C ARG A 79 0.48 -7.77 1.45
N VAL A 80 0.75 -9.04 1.13
CA VAL A 80 0.16 -10.21 1.81
C VAL A 80 0.41 -10.21 3.32
N LEU A 81 1.54 -9.66 3.77
CA LEU A 81 1.88 -9.56 5.19
C LEU A 81 0.91 -8.66 5.95
N VAL A 82 0.55 -7.52 5.35
CA VAL A 82 -0.39 -6.57 5.93
C VAL A 82 -1.79 -7.18 5.97
N GLU A 83 -2.22 -7.82 4.88
CA GLU A 83 -3.52 -8.48 4.79
C GLU A 83 -3.66 -9.60 5.84
N ASN A 84 -2.63 -10.43 5.99
CA ASN A 84 -2.61 -11.51 6.99
C ASN A 84 -2.67 -10.97 8.42
N LEU A 85 -1.97 -9.87 8.71
CA LEU A 85 -2.01 -9.24 10.03
C LEU A 85 -3.41 -8.72 10.34
N PHE A 86 -4.01 -7.93 9.44
CA PHE A 86 -5.35 -7.39 9.64
C PHE A 86 -6.41 -8.49 9.72
N GLY A 87 -6.30 -9.55 8.89
CA GLY A 87 -7.20 -10.69 8.97
C GLY A 87 -7.17 -11.37 10.34
N ARG A 88 -5.98 -11.54 10.93
CA ARG A 88 -5.83 -12.08 12.30
C ARG A 88 -6.39 -11.16 13.38
N VAL A 89 -6.22 -9.85 13.24
CA VAL A 89 -6.77 -8.87 14.19
C VAL A 89 -8.31 -8.87 14.13
N CYS A 90 -8.89 -8.90 12.93
CA CYS A 90 -10.34 -9.01 12.77
C CYS A 90 -10.88 -10.30 13.40
N LEU A 91 -10.22 -11.44 13.15
CA LEU A 91 -10.59 -12.72 13.77
C LEU A 91 -10.52 -12.66 15.30
N LEU A 92 -9.46 -12.04 15.84
CA LEU A 92 -9.33 -11.86 17.29
C LEU A 92 -10.49 -11.05 17.86
N TRP A 93 -10.87 -9.94 17.20
CA TRP A 93 -12.01 -9.13 17.63
C TRP A 93 -13.33 -9.90 17.55
N GLU A 94 -13.54 -10.72 16.52
CA GLU A 94 -14.71 -11.59 16.42
C GLU A 94 -14.79 -12.57 17.59
N ILE A 95 -13.66 -13.20 17.94
CA ILE A 95 -13.57 -14.13 19.08
C ILE A 95 -13.88 -13.39 20.38
N MET A 96 -13.24 -12.23 20.61
CA MET A 96 -13.47 -11.42 21.81
C MET A 96 -14.93 -11.02 21.94
N HIS A 97 -15.54 -10.51 20.86
CA HIS A 97 -16.95 -10.13 20.85
C HIS A 97 -17.87 -11.33 21.08
N SER A 98 -17.56 -12.52 20.56
CA SER A 98 -18.38 -13.71 20.79
C SER A 98 -18.26 -14.26 22.23
N THR A 99 -17.10 -14.10 22.86
CA THR A 99 -16.78 -14.67 24.17
C THR A 99 -17.27 -13.79 25.32
N PHE A 100 -17.13 -12.47 25.19
CA PHE A 100 -17.37 -11.50 26.26
C PHE A 100 -18.61 -10.63 26.02
N LYS A 101 -19.63 -11.16 25.35
CA LYS A 101 -20.92 -10.46 25.17
C LYS A 101 -21.54 -10.04 26.50
#